data_AF-Q7NVL1-F1
#
_entry.id   AF-Q7NVL1-F1
#
_cell.length_a   1.000
_cell.length_b   1.000
_cell.length_c   1.000
_cell.angle_alpha   90.00
_cell.angle_beta   90.00
_cell.angle_gamma   90.00
#
_symmetry.space_group_name_H-M   'P 1'
#
loop_
_entity.id
_entity.type
_entity.pdbx_description
1 polymer ?
#
loop_
_entity_poly.entity_id
_entity_poly.type
_entity_poly.pdbx_seq_one_letter_code
_entity_poly.pdbx_strand_id
1 'polypeptide(L)' 'MKENAMGKLNDSIKMKFNDWKRLPRPYRAMIEGQPQVLVSRPGRDFFVPVQFV' A
#
# COMPACT_ATOMS: atom_id res chain seq x y z
N MET A 1 -4.83 11.12 -28.97
CA MET A 1 -5.12 10.57 -27.63
C MET A 1 -3.78 10.22 -27.00
N LYS A 2 -3.30 11.00 -26.04
CA LYS A 2 -2.05 10.68 -25.31
C LYS A 2 -2.43 9.69 -24.21
N GLU A 3 -2.21 8.41 -24.46
CA GLU A 3 -2.09 7.42 -23.39
C GLU A 3 -0.90 7.84 -22.53
N ASN A 4 -1.18 8.63 -21.50
CA ASN A 4 -0.19 9.02 -20.52
C ASN A 4 0.22 7.74 -19.80
N ALA A 5 1.53 7.49 -19.77
CA ALA A 5 2.16 6.35 -19.14
C ALA A 5 1.73 6.21 -17.67
N MET A 6 0.61 5.52 -17.44
CA MET A 6 0.23 5.00 -16.15
C MET A 6 1.24 3.88 -15.90
N GLY A 7 2.23 4.17 -15.04
CA GLY A 7 3.31 3.25 -14.73
C GLY A 7 2.76 1.86 -14.45
N LYS A 8 2.90 0.96 -15.42
CA LYS A 8 2.74 -0.47 -15.21
C LYS A 8 3.74 -0.83 -14.11
N LEU A 9 3.27 -1.35 -12.97
CA LEU A 9 3.91 -2.35 -12.08
C LEU A 9 3.38 -2.21 -10.63
N ASN A 10 2.55 -3.15 -10.18
CA ASN A 10 2.63 -3.72 -8.83
C ASN A 10 2.82 -2.76 -7.62
N ASP A 11 2.02 -1.72 -7.43
CA ASP A 11 2.09 -0.90 -6.20
C ASP A 11 1.41 -1.60 -5.00
N SER A 12 1.53 -2.92 -4.88
CA SER A 12 1.21 -3.66 -3.66
C SER A 12 2.50 -4.05 -2.93
N ILE A 13 2.47 -3.97 -1.60
CA ILE A 13 3.59 -4.39 -0.77
C ILE A 13 3.35 -5.83 -0.31
N LYS A 14 4.34 -6.69 -0.55
CA LYS A 14 4.40 -8.02 0.04
C LYS A 14 4.77 -7.91 1.52
N MET A 15 3.93 -8.42 2.41
CA MET A 15 4.17 -8.38 3.85
C MET A 15 3.51 -9.58 4.54
N LYS A 16 4.07 -10.09 5.64
CA LYS A 16 3.39 -11.15 6.41
C LYS A 16 2.18 -10.58 7.14
N PHE A 17 1.13 -11.39 7.31
CA PHE A 17 -0.07 -10.98 8.04
C PHE A 17 0.21 -10.48 9.46
N ASN A 18 1.10 -11.17 10.18
CA ASN A 18 1.47 -10.78 11.55
C ASN A 18 2.23 -9.45 11.60
N ASP A 19 3.03 -9.14 10.58
CA ASP A 19 3.75 -7.87 10.50
C ASP A 19 2.77 -6.72 10.26
N TRP A 20 1.81 -6.91 9.34
CA TRP A 20 0.72 -5.95 9.14
C TRP A 20 -0.07 -5.71 10.42
N LYS A 21 -0.44 -6.77 11.16
CA LYS A 21 -1.20 -6.60 12.41
C LYS A 21 -0.43 -5.88 13.50
N ARG A 22 0.90 -6.03 13.54
CA ARG A 22 1.79 -5.39 14.51
C ARG A 22 2.05 -3.91 14.22
N LEU A 23 1.83 -3.45 12.98
CA LEU A 23 1.96 -2.04 12.66
C LEU A 23 0.99 -1.19 13.51
N PRO A 24 1.46 -0.07 14.08
CA PRO A 24 0.59 0.89 14.76
C PRO A 24 -0.53 1.36 13.84
N ARG A 25 -1.70 1.66 14.42
CA ARG A 25 -2.91 2.05 13.68
C ARG A 25 -2.70 3.18 12.65
N PRO A 26 -1.87 4.22 12.89
CA PRO A 26 -1.63 5.26 11.89
C PRO A 26 -0.96 4.77 10.60
N TYR A 27 -0.24 3.65 10.65
CA TYR A 27 0.53 3.12 9.53
C TYR A 27 -0.19 1.99 8.79
N ARG A 28 -1.39 1.59 9.21
CA ARG A 28 -2.15 0.53 8.56
C ARG A 28 -3.63 0.87 8.48
N ALA A 29 -4.28 0.42 7.42
CA ALA A 29 -5.71 0.62 7.25
C ALA A 29 -6.36 -0.62 6.63
N MET A 30 -7.68 -0.74 6.85
CA MET A 30 -8.56 -1.58 6.04
C MET A 30 -9.41 -0.62 5.20
N ILE A 31 -9.22 -0.61 3.89
CA ILE A 31 -9.94 0.26 2.96
C ILE A 31 -10.64 -0.65 1.97
N GLU A 32 -11.97 -0.53 1.87
CA GLU A 32 -12.79 -1.39 0.99
C GLU A 32 -12.57 -2.90 1.22
N GLY A 33 -12.31 -3.29 2.48
CA GLY A 33 -12.02 -4.69 2.82
C GLY A 33 -10.61 -5.16 2.45
N GLN A 34 -9.76 -4.29 1.90
CA GLN A 34 -8.38 -4.60 1.57
C GLN A 34 -7.41 -4.03 2.61
N PRO A 35 -6.48 -4.83 3.15
CA PRO A 35 -5.40 -4.35 4.01
C PRO A 35 -4.45 -3.43 3.24
N GLN A 36 -4.12 -2.29 3.85
CA GLN A 36 -3.19 -1.31 3.30
C GLN A 36 -2.16 -0.87 4.35
N VAL A 37 -1.04 -0.31 3.88
CA VAL A 37 0.03 0.25 4.70
C VAL A 37 0.38 1.66 4.22
N LEU A 38 0.68 2.56 5.16
CA LEU A 38 1.14 3.91 4.84
C LEU A 38 2.58 3.84 4.33
N VAL A 39 2.82 4.43 3.17
CA VAL A 39 4.15 4.57 2.59
C VAL A 39 4.43 6.04 2.37
N SER A 40 5.63 6.46 2.76
CA SER A 40 6.17 7.77 2.43
C SER A 40 7.09 7.67 1.22
N ARG A 41 6.83 8.44 0.17
CA ARG A 41 7.75 8.68 -0.95
C ARG A 41 8.08 10.17 -0.98
N PRO A 42 9.18 10.61 -1.62
CA PRO A 42 9.53 12.03 -1.67
C PRO A 42 8.33 12.91 -2.07
N GLY A 43 7.91 13.79 -1.16
CA GLY A 43 6.83 14.74 -1.36
C GLY A 43 5.40 14.22 -1.16
N ARG A 44 5.18 12.94 -0.77
CA ARG A 44 3.82 12.43 -0.50
C ARG A 44 3.78 11.18 0.37
N ASP A 45 2.74 11.13 1.20
CA ASP A 45 2.35 9.94 1.94
C ASP A 45 1.06 9.39 1.35
N PHE A 46 0.98 8.08 1.17
CA PHE A 46 -0.22 7.42 0.66
C PHE A 46 -0.30 5.97 1.12
N PHE A 47 -1.51 5.47 1.22
CA PHE A 47 -1.75 4.05 1.51
C PHE A 47 -1.58 3.22 0.25
N VAL A 48 -0.95 2.06 0.41
CA VAL A 48 -0.79 1.06 -0.66
C VAL A 48 -1.34 -0.29 -0.21
N PRO A 49 -1.96 -1.07 -1.12
CA PRO A 49 -2.44 -2.40 -0.82
C PRO A 49 -1.33 -3.34 -0.32
N VAL A 50 -1.69 -4.21 0.61
CA VAL A 50 -0.82 -5.30 1.07
C VAL A 50 -1.22 -6.59 0.37
N GLN A 51 -0.23 -7.27 -0.19
CA GLN A 51 -0.32 -8.66 -0.59
C GLN A 51 0.33 -9.51 0.51
N PHE A 52 -0.43 -10.40 1.15
CA PHE A 52 0.17 -11.27 2.15
C PHE A 52 1.08 -12.33 1.51
N VAL A 53 2.23 -12.57 2.14
CA VAL A 53 3.18 -13.64 1.81
C VAL A 53 3.32 -14.65 2.94
#